data_AF-A0A3D5GNR3-F1
#
_entry.id   AF-A0A3D5GNR3-F1
#
_cell.length_a   1.000
_cell.length_b   1.000
_cell.length_c   1.000
_cell.angle_alpha   90.00
_cell.angle_beta   90.00
_cell.angle_gamma   90.00
#
_symmetry.space_group_name_H-M   'P 1'
#
loop_
_entity.id
_entity.type
_entity.pdbx_description
1 polymer ?
#
loop_
_entity_poly.entity_id
_entity_poly.type
_entity_poly.pdbx_seq_one_letter_code
_entity_poly.pdbx_strand_id
1 'polypeptide(L)'
;PGAVTVATNMAGRGVDIILGGNPEGLAEREVRSSGEDPVSGGGLSAFNKQLDHFTAVCGTDGETVREAGGLYVLGTERHESRRIDNQLRGRSGRQGDPG
;
A
#
# COMPACT_ATOMS: atom_id res chain seq x y z
N PRO A 1 -1.37 8.80 -5.08
CA PRO A 1 -1.88 9.73 -4.04
C PRO A 1 -3.41 9.88 -4.10
N GLY A 2 -4.07 10.34 -3.03
CA GLY A 2 -5.53 10.59 -3.04
C GLY A 2 -6.44 9.37 -2.84
N ALA A 3 -5.88 8.21 -2.49
CA ALA A 3 -6.67 7.01 -2.19
C ALA A 3 -7.41 7.15 -0.84
N VAL A 4 -8.68 6.73 -0.81
CA VAL A 4 -9.49 6.65 0.41
C VAL A 4 -9.92 5.20 0.62
N THR A 5 -9.59 4.64 1.78
CA THR A 5 -9.91 3.25 2.13
C THR A 5 -10.76 3.22 3.39
N VAL A 6 -11.89 2.52 3.33
CA VAL A 6 -12.71 2.20 4.50
C VAL A 6 -12.41 0.77 4.94
N ALA A 7 -11.87 0.62 6.15
CA ALA A 7 -11.58 -0.68 6.74
C ALA A 7 -12.53 -0.91 7.93
N THR A 8 -13.29 -2.00 7.90
CA THR A 8 -14.11 -2.42 9.04
C THR A 8 -13.27 -3.23 10.02
N ASN A 9 -13.40 -2.94 11.32
CA ASN A 9 -12.62 -3.57 12.38
C ASN A 9 -11.11 -3.51 12.10
N MET A 10 -10.50 -4.67 11.81
CA MET A 10 -9.08 -4.85 11.53
C MET A 10 -8.83 -5.42 10.12
N ALA A 11 -9.68 -5.06 9.14
CA ALA A 11 -9.41 -5.40 7.74
C ALA A 11 -8.01 -4.91 7.32
N GLY A 12 -7.30 -5.71 6.54
CA GLY A 12 -5.91 -5.44 6.17
C GLY A 12 -4.90 -5.62 7.32
N ARG A 13 -5.23 -6.39 8.37
CA ARG A 13 -4.26 -6.79 9.40
C ARG A 13 -3.10 -7.59 8.81
N GLY A 14 -1.88 -7.23 9.19
CA GLY A 14 -0.66 -7.89 8.71
C GLY A 14 -0.17 -7.42 7.33
N VAL A 15 -0.90 -6.52 6.68
CA VAL A 15 -0.47 -5.87 5.43
C VAL A 15 0.02 -4.47 5.74
N ASP A 16 1.16 -4.12 5.16
CA ASP A 16 1.77 -2.81 5.33
C ASP A 16 1.22 -1.80 4.31
N ILE A 17 0.85 -0.62 4.80
CA ILE A 17 0.46 0.50 3.94
C ILE A 17 1.73 1.28 3.61
N ILE A 18 2.22 1.11 2.39
CA ILE A 18 3.42 1.77 1.88
C ILE A 18 2.99 3.09 1.21
N LEU A 19 3.64 4.19 1.58
CA LEU A 19 3.39 5.48 0.93
C LEU A 19 3.78 5.39 -0.55
N GLY A 20 2.86 5.79 -1.43
CA GLY A 20 3.03 5.64 -2.88
C GLY A 20 2.56 4.30 -3.45
N GLY A 21 2.33 3.29 -2.61
CA GLY A 21 1.83 1.97 -3.01
C GLY A 21 2.90 0.88 -3.03
N ASN A 22 2.44 -0.37 -3.20
CA ASN A 22 3.33 -1.53 -3.30
C ASN A 22 3.62 -1.85 -4.79
N PRO A 23 4.84 -1.59 -5.31
CA PRO A 23 5.16 -1.81 -6.71
C PRO A 23 5.04 -3.29 -7.14
N GLU A 24 5.44 -4.23 -6.27
CA GLU A 24 5.32 -5.67 -6.56
C GLU A 24 3.87 -6.09 -6.73
N GLY A 25 3.01 -5.69 -5.80
CA GLY A 25 1.58 -6.03 -5.84
C GLY A 25 0.85 -5.39 -7.03
N LEU A 26 1.28 -4.21 -7.48
CA LEU A 26 0.74 -3.55 -8.68
C LEU A 26 1.21 -4.28 -9.95
N ALA A 27 2.49 -4.62 -10.05
CA ALA A 27 3.05 -5.36 -11.16
C ALA A 27 2.41 -6.75 -11.31
N GLU A 28 2.25 -7.48 -10.20
CA GLU A 28 1.55 -8.78 -10.22
C GLU A 28 0.11 -8.65 -10.70
N ARG A 29 -0.61 -7.63 -10.24
CA ARG A 29 -2.00 -7.39 -10.64
C ARG A 29 -2.11 -7.09 -12.13
N GLU A 30 -1.21 -6.28 -12.68
CA GLU A 30 -1.20 -5.91 -14.10
C GLU A 30 -0.94 -7.12 -15.01
N VAL A 31 0.05 -7.95 -14.65
CA VAL A 31 0.37 -9.18 -15.39
C VAL A 31 -0.81 -10.16 -15.34
N ARG A 32 -1.39 -10.37 -14.15
CA ARG A 32 -2.58 -11.23 -14.00
C ARG A 32 -3.79 -10.70 -14.77
N SER A 33 -3.99 -9.37 -14.81
CA SER A 33 -5.06 -8.74 -15.58
C SER A 33 -4.89 -8.91 -17.09
N SER A 34 -3.65 -9.10 -17.55
CA SER A 34 -3.31 -9.40 -18.94
C SER A 34 -3.49 -10.89 -19.28
N GLY A 35 -3.90 -11.72 -18.31
CA GLY A 35 -4.10 -13.16 -18.48
C GLY A 35 -2.83 -14.00 -18.37
N GLU A 36 -1.71 -13.40 -17.95
CA GLU A 36 -0.43 -14.09 -17.77
C GLU A 36 -0.18 -14.43 -16.30
N ASP A 37 0.63 -15.47 -16.07
CA ASP A 37 1.09 -15.83 -14.72
C ASP A 37 2.45 -15.18 -14.43
N PRO A 38 2.58 -14.29 -13.42
CA PRO A 38 3.81 -13.55 -13.13
C PRO A 38 5.02 -14.42 -12.79
N VAL A 39 4.81 -15.69 -12.44
CA VAL A 39 5.91 -16.64 -12.17
C VAL A 39 6.22 -17.57 -13.36
N SER A 40 5.40 -17.55 -14.41
CA SER A 40 5.64 -18.34 -15.63
C SER A 40 6.70 -17.66 -16.53
N GLY A 41 7.42 -18.43 -17.35
CA GLY A 41 8.55 -17.90 -18.13
C GLY A 41 8.23 -16.66 -18.99
N GLY A 42 7.08 -16.65 -19.67
CA GLY A 42 6.61 -15.48 -20.43
C GLY A 42 6.18 -14.32 -19.53
N GLY A 43 5.40 -14.63 -18.49
CA GLY A 43 4.88 -13.62 -17.55
C GLY A 43 5.94 -13.02 -16.63
N LEU A 44 7.06 -13.68 -16.39
CA LEU A 44 8.17 -13.16 -15.60
C LEU A 44 8.84 -11.96 -16.28
N SER A 45 8.95 -11.98 -17.61
CA SER A 45 9.49 -10.84 -18.36
C SER A 45 8.52 -9.66 -18.30
N ALA A 46 7.22 -9.90 -18.43
CA ALA A 46 6.19 -8.88 -18.27
C ALA A 46 6.19 -8.31 -16.85
N PHE A 47 6.31 -9.17 -15.84
CA PHE A 47 6.38 -8.79 -14.43
C PHE A 47 7.56 -7.87 -14.14
N ASN A 48 8.78 -8.24 -14.55
CA ASN A 48 9.96 -7.39 -14.31
C ASN A 48 9.81 -6.02 -14.97
N LYS A 49 9.26 -5.98 -16.20
CA LYS A 49 9.01 -4.71 -16.89
C LYS A 49 8.00 -3.83 -16.14
N GLN A 50 6.92 -4.42 -15.62
CA GLN A 50 5.93 -3.68 -14.84
C GLN A 50 6.48 -3.29 -13.47
N LEU A 51 7.31 -4.12 -12.85
CA LEU A 51 7.96 -3.83 -11.58
C LEU A 51 8.84 -2.60 -11.68
N ASP A 52 9.66 -2.49 -12.73
CA ASP A 52 10.50 -1.31 -12.98
C ASP A 52 9.63 -0.05 -13.15
N HIS A 53 8.54 -0.16 -13.93
CA HIS A 53 7.61 0.94 -14.13
C HIS A 53 6.96 1.41 -12.82
N PHE A 54 6.35 0.48 -12.07
CA PHE A 54 5.67 0.82 -10.82
C PHE A 54 6.63 1.21 -9.71
N THR A 55 7.88 0.77 -9.72
CA THR A 55 8.89 1.23 -8.76
C THR A 55 9.14 2.74 -8.91
N ALA A 56 9.28 3.23 -10.14
CA ALA A 56 9.44 4.67 -10.40
C ALA A 56 8.19 5.48 -10.04
N VAL A 57 7.00 4.97 -10.38
CA VAL A 57 5.72 5.61 -10.08
C VAL A 57 5.48 5.67 -8.57
N CYS A 58 5.57 4.53 -7.88
CA CYS A 58 5.38 4.45 -6.42
C CYS A 58 6.39 5.31 -5.66
N GLY A 59 7.63 5.42 -6.14
CA GLY A 59 8.62 6.34 -5.56
C GLY A 59 8.16 7.79 -5.64
N THR A 60 7.78 8.24 -6.83
CA THR A 60 7.29 9.62 -7.06
C THR A 60 6.02 9.92 -6.25
N ASP A 61 5.08 8.99 -6.27
CA ASP A 61 3.83 9.10 -5.50
C ASP A 61 4.09 9.07 -3.99
N GLY A 62 5.08 8.29 -3.55
CA GLY A 62 5.52 8.20 -2.17
C GLY A 62 6.00 9.55 -1.67
N GLU A 63 6.85 10.24 -2.43
CA GLU A 63 7.31 11.58 -2.06
C GLU A 63 6.18 12.59 -2.03
N THR A 64 5.28 12.56 -3.01
CA THR A 64 4.09 13.41 -3.03
C THR A 64 3.23 13.20 -1.77
N VAL A 65 3.08 11.95 -1.31
CA VAL A 65 2.31 11.63 -0.10
C VAL A 65 3.06 12.08 1.15
N ARG A 66 4.39 11.92 1.22
CA ARG A 66 5.20 12.42 2.35
C ARG A 66 5.11 13.94 2.48
N GLU A 67 5.21 14.66 1.37
CA GLU A 67 5.06 16.12 1.32
C GLU A 67 3.66 16.57 1.77
N ALA A 68 2.63 15.77 1.48
CA ALA A 68 1.26 16.02 1.93
C ALA A 68 1.02 15.71 3.43
N GLY A 69 2.02 15.21 4.16
CA GLY A 69 1.92 14.86 5.58
C GLY A 69 1.69 13.36 5.85
N GLY A 70 1.78 12.51 4.83
CA GLY A 70 1.76 11.06 4.97
C GLY A 70 0.37 10.42 5.08
N LEU A 71 0.32 9.21 5.62
CA LEU A 71 -0.93 8.45 5.77
C LEU A 71 -1.75 9.02 6.93
N TYR A 72 -2.95 9.51 6.67
CA TYR A 72 -3.88 9.91 7.72
C TYR A 72 -4.80 8.76 8.14
N VAL A 73 -4.86 8.47 9.44
CA VAL A 73 -5.74 7.45 10.02
C VAL A 73 -6.86 8.11 10.83
N LEU A 74 -8.11 7.88 10.40
CA LEU A 74 -9.30 8.37 11.09
C LEU A 74 -10.11 7.19 11.65
N GLY A 75 -10.17 7.11 12.98
CA GLY A 75 -11.07 6.17 13.66
C GLY A 75 -12.46 6.79 13.82
N THR A 76 -13.49 6.10 13.33
CA THR A 76 -14.88 6.57 13.42
C THR A 76 -15.48 6.32 14.80
N GLU A 77 -15.03 5.27 15.49
CA GLU A 77 -15.48 4.87 16.83
C GLU A 77 -14.30 4.31 17.64
N ARG A 78 -14.50 4.12 18.94
CA ARG A 78 -13.51 3.48 19.82
C ARG A 78 -13.83 2.01 19.99
N HIS A 79 -12.80 1.17 19.95
CA HIS A 79 -12.96 -0.24 20.28
C HIS A 79 -13.03 -0.46 21.80
N GLU A 80 -13.53 -1.63 22.21
CA GLU A 80 -13.56 -2.04 23.63
C GLU A 80 -12.16 -2.09 24.26
N SER A 81 -11.12 -2.31 23.43
CA SER A 81 -9.74 -2.36 23.87
C SER A 81 -8.91 -1.24 23.25
N ARG A 82 -8.26 -0.44 24.12
CA ARG A 82 -7.27 0.57 23.71
C ARG A 82 -6.15 0.00 22.84
N ARG A 83 -5.84 -1.29 23.01
CA ARG A 83 -4.82 -1.99 22.22
C ARG A 83 -5.18 -2.03 20.73
N ILE A 84 -6.47 -2.15 20.40
CA ILE A 84 -6.94 -2.20 19.01
C ILE A 84 -6.87 -0.79 18.41
N ASP A 85 -7.30 0.23 19.14
CA ASP A 85 -7.17 1.63 18.69
C ASP A 85 -5.70 2.03 18.46
N ASN A 86 -4.78 1.55 19.30
CA ASN A 86 -3.34 1.75 19.11
C ASN A 86 -2.81 1.03 17.85
N GLN A 87 -3.34 -0.15 17.53
CA GLN A 87 -2.97 -0.85 16.28
C GLN A 87 -3.46 -0.11 15.05
N LEU A 88 -4.64 0.52 15.13
CA LEU A 88 -5.16 1.38 14.06
C LEU A 88 -4.26 2.61 13.90
N ARG A 89 -3.93 3.32 14.98
CA ARG A 89 -2.98 4.45 14.94
C ARG A 89 -1.61 4.07 14.37
N GLY A 90 -1.08 2.92 14.77
CA GLY A 90 0.22 2.43 14.29
C GLY A 90 0.26 2.01 12.81
N ARG A 91 -0.82 2.23 12.05
CA ARG A 91 -0.81 2.08 10.60
C ARG A 91 -0.16 3.26 9.89
N SER A 92 -0.21 4.47 10.45
CA SER A 92 0.55 5.64 9.96
C SER A 92 1.90 5.76 10.65
N GLY A 93 2.72 6.72 10.21
CA GLY A 93 3.99 7.06 10.88
C GLY A 93 5.07 5.98 10.83
N ARG A 94 5.02 5.07 9.84
CA ARG A 94 5.89 3.90 9.81
C ARG A 94 7.29 4.24 9.31
N GLN A 95 8.32 3.60 9.88
CA GLN A 95 9.73 3.85 9.53
C GLN A 95 10.15 5.33 9.63
N GLY A 96 9.43 6.13 10.43
CA GLY A 96 9.67 7.57 10.55
C GLY A 96 9.01 8.42 9.46
N ASP A 97 8.18 7.82 8.59
CA ASP A 97 7.31 8.57 7.68
C ASP A 97 6.39 9.53 8.45
N PRO A 98 5.97 10.65 7.83
CA PRO A 98 4.92 11.49 8.40
C PRO A 98 3.56 10.77 8.42
N GLY A 99 2.65 11.15 9.33
CA GLY A 99 1.26 10.65 9.41
C GLY A 99 0.68 10.59 10.82
#